data_AF-A0A7S0QHY0-F1
#
_entry.id   AF-A0A7S0QHY0-F1
#
_cell.length_a   1.000
_cell.length_b   1.000
_cell.length_c   1.000
_cell.angle_alpha   90.00
_cell.angle_beta   90.00
_cell.angle_gamma   90.00
#
_symmetry.space_group_name_H-M   'P 1'
#
loop_
_entity.id
_entity.type
_entity.pdbx_description
1 polymer ?
#
loop_
_entity_poly.entity_id
_entity_poly.type
_entity_poly.pdbx_seq_one_letter_code
_entity_poly.pdbx_strand_id
1 'polypeptide(L)'
;GLPPPPASVYAGGQFLPCTEWLEAANIVRLLDAFEHRGHPCLVFELLHLSLYDLLRLYKFRGFALPVVRHFARSLLCNLAALRHPSVQVVHCDLKPENVMLLRKDDYRLKVIDFGSSCRHGRHPFTYIQSRFYRAPEVLLCRLYGYEIDMWSLGCLLVEMHTGEPLFNGKNEY
;
A
#
# COMPACT_ATOMS: atom_id res chain seq x y z
N GLY A 1 8.83 -12.74 13.13
CA GLY A 1 8.81 -11.36 12.60
C GLY A 1 9.73 -11.31 11.40
N LEU A 2 9.49 -10.40 10.45
CA LEU A 2 10.46 -10.15 9.37
C LEU A 2 11.80 -9.72 9.99
N PRO A 3 12.95 -10.15 9.41
CA PRO A 3 14.25 -9.65 9.84
C PRO A 3 14.34 -8.13 9.62
N PRO A 4 15.17 -7.42 10.41
CA PRO A 4 15.43 -6.01 10.16
C PRO A 4 15.94 -5.81 8.72
N PRO A 5 15.53 -4.73 8.02
CA PRO A 5 16.13 -4.36 6.76
C PRO A 5 17.65 -4.23 6.96
N PRO A 6 18.47 -4.75 6.02
CA PRO A 6 19.93 -4.60 6.11
C PRO A 6 20.33 -3.13 6.07
N ALA A 7 21.53 -2.83 6.61
CA ALA A 7 22.04 -1.50 6.93
C ALA A 7 22.23 -0.52 5.74
N SER A 8 21.80 -0.85 4.53
CA SER A 8 21.98 -0.01 3.34
C SER A 8 20.85 1.01 3.18
N VAL A 9 20.81 2.00 4.07
CA VAL A 9 20.16 3.28 3.78
C VAL A 9 21.24 4.18 3.18
N TYR A 10 21.25 4.24 1.85
CA TYR A 10 21.88 5.31 1.07
C TYR A 10 23.40 5.50 1.23
N ALA A 11 24.18 4.87 0.35
CA ALA A 11 25.57 5.27 0.11
C ALA A 11 25.88 5.20 -1.39
N GLY A 12 26.23 6.34 -2.00
CA GLY A 12 26.98 6.35 -3.27
C GLY A 12 26.24 6.02 -4.57
N GLY A 13 24.90 6.13 -4.64
CA GLY A 13 24.18 6.10 -5.92
C GLY A 13 24.10 4.74 -6.62
N GLN A 14 24.30 3.62 -5.90
CA GLN A 14 24.05 2.27 -6.42
C GLN A 14 22.91 1.59 -5.67
N PHE A 15 21.89 1.15 -6.41
CA PHE A 15 20.77 0.34 -5.91
C PHE A 15 21.08 -1.14 -6.12
N LEU A 16 21.31 -1.89 -5.04
CA LEU A 16 21.32 -3.37 -5.06
C LEU A 16 20.47 -3.92 -3.90
N PRO A 17 19.82 -5.07 -4.10
CA PRO A 17 18.50 -5.33 -3.55
C PRO A 17 18.54 -5.96 -2.17
N CYS A 18 17.65 -5.51 -1.29
CA CYS A 18 17.07 -6.43 -0.31
C CYS A 18 15.78 -7.04 -0.89
N THR A 19 15.92 -7.72 -2.04
CA THR A 19 14.81 -8.33 -2.77
C THR A 19 13.99 -9.22 -1.87
N GLU A 20 14.65 -10.09 -1.11
CA GLU A 20 13.97 -11.03 -0.22
C GLU A 20 13.13 -10.32 0.85
N TRP A 21 13.61 -9.19 1.37
CA TRP A 21 12.86 -8.41 2.36
C TRP A 21 11.67 -7.69 1.72
N LEU A 22 11.86 -7.07 0.54
CA LEU A 22 10.76 -6.42 -0.19
C LEU A 22 9.68 -7.44 -0.61
N GLU A 23 10.10 -8.63 -1.06
CA GLU A 23 9.20 -9.76 -1.33
C GLU A 23 8.45 -10.17 -0.06
N ALA A 24 9.15 -10.41 1.05
CA ALA A 24 8.52 -10.82 2.30
C ALA A 24 7.62 -9.72 2.90
N ALA A 25 7.93 -8.46 2.64
CA ALA A 25 7.14 -7.30 3.04
C ALA A 25 5.99 -7.01 2.07
N ASN A 26 5.87 -7.73 0.94
CA ASN A 26 4.88 -7.46 -0.11
C ASN A 26 4.96 -6.00 -0.62
N ILE A 27 6.17 -5.49 -0.91
CA ILE A 27 6.41 -4.13 -1.41
C ILE A 27 6.97 -4.22 -2.83
N VAL A 28 6.47 -3.35 -3.72
CA VAL A 28 6.98 -3.21 -5.09
C VAL A 28 8.46 -2.85 -5.10
N ARG A 29 9.21 -3.51 -5.98
CA ARG A 29 10.63 -3.28 -6.18
C ARG A 29 10.86 -2.15 -7.18
N LEU A 30 11.51 -1.09 -6.71
CA LEU A 30 12.17 -0.12 -7.59
C LEU A 30 13.43 -0.76 -8.18
N LEU A 31 13.49 -0.83 -9.50
CA LEU A 31 14.59 -1.41 -10.27
C LEU A 31 15.62 -0.34 -10.68
N ASP A 32 15.14 0.85 -11.07
CA ASP A 32 15.97 1.95 -11.54
C ASP A 32 15.27 3.29 -11.34
N ALA A 33 16.06 4.36 -11.30
CA ALA A 33 15.57 5.73 -11.25
C ALA A 33 16.48 6.64 -12.09
N PHE A 34 15.91 7.34 -13.06
CA PHE A 34 16.64 8.23 -13.97
C PHE A 34 15.82 9.47 -14.31
N GLU A 35 16.46 10.45 -14.94
CA GLU A 35 15.78 11.61 -15.50
C GLU A 35 15.74 11.50 -17.04
N HIS A 36 14.59 11.75 -17.65
CA HIS A 36 14.46 11.83 -19.10
C HIS A 36 13.77 13.13 -19.48
N ARG A 37 14.52 14.01 -20.16
CA ARG A 37 14.03 15.32 -20.64
C ARG A 37 13.42 16.19 -19.52
N GLY A 38 14.06 16.21 -18.35
CA GLY A 38 13.58 16.99 -17.19
C GLY A 38 12.44 16.32 -16.41
N HIS A 39 12.03 15.10 -16.76
CA HIS A 39 11.06 14.33 -16.00
C HIS A 39 11.74 13.21 -15.21
N PRO A 40 11.53 13.13 -13.89
CA PRO A 40 11.98 11.99 -13.11
C PRO A 40 11.19 10.74 -13.50
N CYS A 41 11.89 9.64 -13.73
CA CYS A 41 11.34 8.35 -14.13
C CYS A 41 11.76 7.28 -13.13
N LEU A 42 10.79 6.50 -12.66
CA LEU A 42 11.00 5.37 -11.76
C LEU A 42 10.62 4.09 -12.50
N VAL A 43 11.53 3.12 -12.52
CA VAL A 43 11.31 1.80 -13.14
C VAL A 43 11.03 0.80 -12.04
N PHE A 44 9.90 0.12 -12.13
CA PHE A 44 9.50 -0.91 -11.17
C PHE A 44 9.46 -2.29 -11.81
N GLU A 45 9.44 -3.32 -10.98
CA GLU A 45 9.06 -4.66 -11.46
C GLU A 45 7.66 -4.64 -12.09
N LEU A 46 7.46 -5.45 -13.12
CA LEU A 46 6.16 -5.56 -13.75
C LEU A 46 5.22 -6.42 -12.88
N LEU A 47 4.13 -5.82 -12.44
CA LEU A 47 3.04 -6.49 -11.70
C LEU A 47 1.83 -6.70 -12.62
N HIS A 48 0.84 -7.45 -12.15
CA HIS A 48 -0.38 -7.75 -12.89
C HIS A 48 -1.48 -6.71 -12.60
N LEU A 49 -2.72 -7.14 -12.38
CA LEU A 49 -3.86 -6.26 -12.11
C LEU A 49 -3.83 -5.74 -10.66
N SER A 50 -4.32 -4.52 -10.44
CA SER A 50 -4.71 -4.06 -9.11
C SER A 50 -5.90 -4.85 -8.57
N LEU A 51 -6.13 -4.82 -7.25
CA LEU A 51 -7.33 -5.41 -6.66
C LEU A 51 -8.61 -4.71 -7.14
N TYR A 52 -8.54 -3.42 -7.46
CA TYR A 52 -9.65 -2.70 -8.09
C TYR A 52 -9.97 -3.25 -9.48
N ASP A 53 -8.94 -3.42 -10.32
CA ASP A 53 -9.11 -4.00 -11.65
C ASP A 53 -9.64 -5.44 -11.58
N LEU A 54 -9.20 -6.20 -10.58
CA LEU A 54 -9.72 -7.53 -10.31
C LEU A 54 -11.21 -7.48 -9.93
N LEU A 55 -11.63 -6.59 -9.03
CA LEU A 55 -13.04 -6.40 -8.72
C LEU A 55 -13.86 -6.06 -9.97
N ARG A 56 -13.35 -5.15 -10.81
CA ARG A 56 -13.99 -4.76 -12.07
C ARG A 56 -14.13 -5.94 -13.02
N LEU A 57 -13.10 -6.78 -13.15
CA LEU A 57 -13.14 -8.01 -13.95
C LEU A 57 -14.24 -8.97 -13.47
N TYR A 58 -14.43 -9.05 -12.15
CA TYR A 58 -15.49 -9.83 -11.50
C TYR A 58 -16.83 -9.08 -11.39
N LYS A 59 -16.98 -7.97 -12.12
CA LYS A 59 -18.20 -7.16 -12.17
C LYS A 59 -18.68 -6.68 -10.80
N PHE A 60 -17.74 -6.35 -9.91
CA PHE A 60 -18.01 -5.82 -8.57
C PHE A 60 -18.92 -6.72 -7.72
N ARG A 61 -18.78 -8.05 -7.86
CA ARG A 61 -19.52 -9.03 -7.03
C ARG A 61 -18.81 -9.38 -5.71
N GLY A 62 -17.61 -8.84 -5.51
CA GLY A 62 -16.74 -9.20 -4.39
C GLY A 62 -16.16 -10.62 -4.49
N PHE A 63 -15.38 -10.99 -3.48
CA PHE A 63 -14.67 -12.26 -3.36
C PHE A 63 -15.15 -13.06 -2.16
N ALA A 64 -15.03 -14.38 -2.26
CA ALA A 64 -15.33 -15.28 -1.15
C ALA A 64 -14.39 -15.04 0.04
N LEU A 65 -14.89 -15.20 1.26
CA LEU A 65 -14.14 -14.96 2.51
C LEU A 65 -12.76 -15.64 2.58
N PRO A 66 -12.53 -16.87 2.06
CA PRO A 66 -11.19 -17.44 2.04
C PRO A 66 -10.16 -16.61 1.26
N VAL A 67 -10.58 -16.00 0.15
CA VAL A 67 -9.72 -15.11 -0.68
C VAL A 67 -9.48 -13.79 0.06
N VAL A 68 -10.53 -13.19 0.61
CA VAL A 68 -10.42 -11.95 1.41
C VAL A 68 -9.52 -12.15 2.63
N ARG A 69 -9.59 -13.33 3.29
CA ARG A 69 -8.69 -13.70 4.38
C ARG A 69 -7.24 -13.81 3.93
N HIS A 70 -6.98 -14.30 2.72
CA HIS A 70 -5.64 -14.32 2.14
C HIS A 70 -5.10 -12.89 1.94
N PHE A 71 -5.90 -12.01 1.35
CA PHE A 71 -5.55 -10.60 1.18
C PHE A 71 -5.27 -9.91 2.52
N ALA A 72 -6.14 -10.10 3.50
CA ALA A 72 -5.97 -9.55 4.84
C ALA A 72 -4.63 -9.98 5.46
N ARG A 73 -4.27 -11.26 5.39
CA ARG A 73 -2.99 -11.75 5.92
C ARG A 73 -1.79 -11.12 5.22
N SER A 74 -1.81 -11.03 3.90
CA SER A 74 -0.72 -10.44 3.12
C SER A 74 -0.54 -8.95 3.43
N LEU A 75 -1.64 -8.19 3.51
CA LEU A 75 -1.60 -6.76 3.82
C LEU A 75 -1.25 -6.49 5.29
N LEU A 76 -1.70 -7.32 6.23
CA LEU A 76 -1.25 -7.22 7.63
C LEU A 76 0.25 -7.47 7.79
N CYS A 77 0.82 -8.43 7.04
CA CYS A 77 2.26 -8.63 7.01
C CYS A 77 2.99 -7.40 6.45
N ASN A 78 2.45 -6.76 5.41
CA ASN A 78 2.99 -5.52 4.85
C ASN A 78 2.98 -4.37 5.88
N LEU A 79 1.83 -4.10 6.52
CA LEU A 79 1.71 -3.04 7.53
C LEU A 79 2.63 -3.30 8.74
N ALA A 80 2.80 -4.57 9.13
CA ALA A 80 3.77 -4.95 10.17
C ALA A 80 5.22 -4.67 9.74
N ALA A 81 5.57 -4.88 8.46
CA ALA A 81 6.88 -4.55 7.91
C ALA A 81 7.12 -3.03 7.89
N LEU A 82 6.13 -2.24 7.46
CA LEU A 82 6.23 -0.77 7.42
C LEU A 82 6.38 -0.16 8.82
N ARG A 83 5.72 -0.74 9.83
CA ARG A 83 5.81 -0.33 11.23
C ARG A 83 7.14 -0.69 11.91
N HIS A 84 7.96 -1.55 11.30
CA HIS A 84 9.21 -2.02 11.93
C HIS A 84 10.09 -0.82 12.36
N PRO A 85 10.76 -0.84 13.53
CA PRO A 85 11.49 0.31 14.08
C PRO A 85 12.58 0.93 13.19
N SER A 86 13.10 0.16 12.24
CA SER A 86 14.08 0.63 11.25
C SER A 86 13.46 1.14 9.94
N VAL A 87 12.16 0.94 9.73
CA VAL A 87 11.41 1.37 8.53
C VAL A 87 10.57 2.60 8.88
N GLN A 88 9.65 2.47 9.85
CA GLN A 88 8.83 3.55 10.40
C GLN A 88 8.04 4.35 9.34
N VAL A 89 7.42 3.65 8.39
CA VAL A 89 6.65 4.25 7.30
C VAL A 89 5.15 4.12 7.57
N VAL A 90 4.39 5.19 7.28
CA VAL A 90 2.94 5.18 7.13
C VAL A 90 2.65 5.35 5.64
N HIS A 91 1.85 4.47 5.04
CA HIS A 91 1.58 4.45 3.60
C HIS A 91 0.79 5.68 3.16
N CYS A 92 -0.24 6.05 3.94
CA CYS A 92 -1.09 7.24 3.76
C CYS A 92 -2.05 7.21 2.56
N ASP A 93 -2.00 6.22 1.67
CA ASP A 93 -2.98 6.05 0.58
C ASP A 93 -3.26 4.58 0.22
N LEU A 94 -3.52 3.75 1.25
CA LEU A 94 -3.84 2.33 1.03
C LEU A 94 -5.26 2.18 0.49
N LYS A 95 -5.40 1.59 -0.70
CA LYS A 95 -6.65 1.38 -1.42
C LYS A 95 -6.51 0.24 -2.45
N PRO A 96 -7.60 -0.34 -2.97
CA PRO A 96 -7.56 -1.45 -3.93
C PRO A 96 -6.70 -1.20 -5.17
N GLU A 97 -6.61 0.05 -5.64
CA GLU A 97 -5.79 0.47 -6.78
C GLU A 97 -4.28 0.35 -6.48
N ASN A 98 -3.88 0.55 -5.22
CA ASN A 98 -2.49 0.55 -4.77
C ASN A 98 -2.04 -0.83 -4.24
N VAL A 99 -2.84 -1.87 -4.46
CA VAL A 99 -2.52 -3.26 -4.13
C VAL A 99 -2.63 -4.09 -5.39
N MET A 100 -1.52 -4.66 -5.85
CA MET A 100 -1.45 -5.37 -7.12
C MET A 100 -1.12 -6.84 -6.94
N LEU A 101 -1.64 -7.68 -7.83
CA LEU A 101 -1.26 -9.08 -7.94
C LEU A 101 0.15 -9.20 -8.50
N LEU A 102 0.93 -10.12 -7.95
CA LEU A 102 2.29 -10.38 -8.44
C LEU A 102 2.28 -10.91 -9.88
N ARG A 103 1.39 -11.86 -10.18
CA ARG A 103 1.24 -12.47 -11.50
C ARG A 103 -0.22 -12.85 -11.75
N LYS A 104 -0.52 -13.18 -13.00
CA LYS A 104 -1.81 -13.78 -13.35
C LYS A 104 -1.99 -15.10 -12.58
N ASP A 105 -3.20 -15.31 -12.04
CA ASP A 105 -3.59 -16.51 -11.28
C ASP A 105 -2.77 -16.75 -9.99
N ASP A 106 -2.02 -15.75 -9.53
CA ASP A 106 -1.24 -15.75 -8.28
C ASP A 106 -1.80 -14.68 -7.33
N TYR A 107 -2.36 -15.11 -6.20
CA TYR A 107 -2.98 -14.22 -5.21
C TYR A 107 -1.97 -13.52 -4.28
N ARG A 108 -0.66 -13.71 -4.49
CA ARG A 108 0.36 -12.90 -3.82
C ARG A 108 0.22 -11.44 -4.22
N LEU A 109 0.31 -10.57 -3.23
CA LEU A 109 0.10 -9.15 -3.39
C LEU A 109 1.40 -8.37 -3.25
N LYS A 110 1.46 -7.21 -3.89
CA LYS A 110 2.43 -6.16 -3.58
C LYS A 110 1.72 -4.82 -3.44
N VAL A 111 2.13 -4.06 -2.44
CA VAL A 111 1.72 -2.68 -2.23
C VAL A 111 2.62 -1.77 -3.06
N ILE A 112 2.00 -0.82 -3.75
CA ILE A 112 2.65 0.16 -4.63
C ILE A 112 2.31 1.58 -4.16
N ASP A 113 2.90 2.58 -4.82
CA ASP A 113 2.57 4.01 -4.66
C ASP A 113 2.83 4.57 -3.26
N PHE A 114 4.12 4.69 -2.94
CA PHE A 114 4.60 5.33 -1.71
C PHE A 114 4.76 6.87 -1.86
N GLY A 115 4.15 7.49 -2.88
CA GLY A 115 4.30 8.93 -3.16
C GLY A 115 3.68 9.83 -2.08
N SER A 116 2.67 9.33 -1.38
CA SER A 116 1.98 10.02 -0.28
C SER A 116 2.52 9.62 1.11
N SER A 117 3.42 8.64 1.16
CA SER A 117 3.88 8.06 2.43
C SER A 117 4.73 9.02 3.24
N CYS A 118 4.69 8.87 4.56
CA CYS A 118 5.50 9.66 5.48
C CYS A 118 6.16 8.80 6.56
N ARG A 119 7.20 9.36 7.19
CA ARG A 119 7.82 8.73 8.36
C ARG A 119 6.94 8.96 9.58
N HIS A 120 6.76 7.95 10.43
CA HIS A 120 6.00 8.11 11.66
C HIS A 120 6.54 9.25 12.53
N GLY A 121 5.64 10.05 13.11
CA GLY A 121 5.97 11.26 13.87
C GLY A 121 6.37 12.48 13.02
N ARG A 122 6.42 12.35 11.69
CA ARG A 122 6.57 13.48 10.75
C ARG A 122 5.32 13.57 9.89
N HIS A 123 4.50 14.59 10.16
CA HIS A 123 3.21 14.80 9.49
C HIS A 123 3.30 16.00 8.55
N PRO A 124 3.78 15.82 7.30
CA PRO A 124 3.95 16.92 6.37
C PRO A 124 2.63 17.50 5.88
N PHE A 125 1.53 16.74 5.97
CA PHE A 125 0.23 17.11 5.40
C PHE A 125 -0.91 16.73 6.36
N THR A 126 -1.94 17.57 6.45
CA THR A 126 -3.18 17.27 7.19
C THR A 126 -4.24 16.61 6.31
N TYR A 127 -4.13 16.78 5.00
CA TYR A 127 -5.02 16.19 4.01
C TYR A 127 -4.31 15.04 3.30
N ILE A 128 -4.62 13.81 3.71
CA ILE A 128 -4.07 12.56 3.19
C ILE A 128 -5.17 11.52 3.02
N GLN A 129 -4.82 10.36 2.45
CA GLN A 129 -5.71 9.26 2.10
C GLN A 129 -6.77 9.61 1.07
N SER A 130 -7.04 8.66 0.17
CA SER A 130 -8.21 8.71 -0.70
C SER A 130 -9.50 8.67 0.12
N ARG A 131 -10.49 9.46 -0.29
CA ARG A 131 -11.70 9.79 0.48
C ARG A 131 -12.43 8.59 1.08
N PHE A 132 -12.59 7.50 0.33
CA PHE A 132 -13.35 6.32 0.79
C PHE A 132 -12.62 5.50 1.87
N TYR A 133 -11.31 5.69 1.99
CA TYR A 133 -10.43 4.93 2.88
C TYR A 133 -9.83 5.82 3.98
N ARG A 134 -10.30 7.06 4.09
CA ARG A 134 -9.76 8.07 4.99
C ARG A 134 -10.22 7.82 6.42
N ALA A 135 -9.26 7.83 7.34
CA ALA A 135 -9.49 7.60 8.75
C ALA A 135 -10.19 8.82 9.41
N PRO A 136 -11.00 8.58 10.46
CA PRO A 136 -11.73 9.66 11.14
C PRO A 136 -10.79 10.70 11.76
N GLU A 137 -9.63 10.31 12.29
CA GLU A 137 -8.64 11.25 12.82
C GLU A 137 -8.07 12.18 11.74
N VAL A 138 -7.96 11.71 10.49
CA VAL A 138 -7.54 12.54 9.35
C VAL A 138 -8.66 13.49 8.96
N LEU A 139 -9.92 13.03 8.89
CA LEU A 139 -11.09 13.89 8.65
C LEU A 139 -11.22 15.00 9.70
N LEU A 140 -10.90 14.68 10.96
CA LEU A 140 -10.97 15.61 12.09
C LEU A 140 -9.70 16.47 12.25
N CYS A 141 -8.77 16.42 11.29
CA CYS A 141 -7.49 17.14 11.32
C CYS A 141 -6.70 16.91 12.62
N ARG A 142 -6.70 15.67 13.13
CA ARG A 142 -5.96 15.27 14.33
C ARG A 142 -4.62 14.63 13.94
N LEU A 143 -3.76 14.47 14.95
CA LEU A 143 -2.52 13.71 14.79
C LEU A 143 -2.87 12.28 14.38
N TYR A 144 -2.16 11.78 13.38
CA TYR A 144 -2.37 10.46 12.81
C TYR A 144 -1.11 9.60 12.95
N GLY A 145 -1.24 8.29 12.81
CA GLY A 145 -0.13 7.36 12.95
C GLY A 145 -0.24 6.18 11.98
N TYR A 146 0.31 5.03 12.36
CA TYR A 146 0.17 3.79 11.58
C TYR A 146 -1.30 3.32 11.51
N GLU A 147 -2.12 3.78 12.44
CA GLU A 147 -3.50 3.39 12.65
C GLU A 147 -4.40 3.78 11.46
N ILE A 148 -4.03 4.81 10.70
CA ILE A 148 -4.80 5.23 9.53
C ILE A 148 -4.76 4.19 8.41
N ASP A 149 -3.64 3.49 8.24
CA ASP A 149 -3.51 2.44 7.23
C ASP A 149 -4.30 1.20 7.65
N MET A 150 -4.43 0.95 8.96
CA MET A 150 -5.32 -0.09 9.49
C MET A 150 -6.79 0.23 9.23
N TRP A 151 -7.19 1.50 9.34
CA TRP A 151 -8.53 1.94 8.95
C TRP A 151 -8.79 1.72 7.45
N SER A 152 -7.86 2.17 6.60
CA SER A 152 -7.95 1.96 5.14
C SER A 152 -8.02 0.48 4.78
N LEU A 153 -7.24 -0.38 5.45
CA LEU A 153 -7.28 -1.83 5.28
C LEU A 153 -8.67 -2.39 5.61
N GLY A 154 -9.30 -1.93 6.70
CA GLY A 154 -10.66 -2.35 7.06
C GLY A 154 -11.68 -2.04 5.95
N CYS A 155 -11.64 -0.81 5.43
CA CYS A 155 -12.50 -0.37 4.33
C CYS A 155 -12.25 -1.21 3.05
N LEU A 156 -10.97 -1.40 2.69
CA LEU A 156 -10.54 -2.20 1.54
C LEU A 156 -11.05 -3.64 1.63
N LEU A 157 -10.94 -4.30 2.79
CA LEU A 157 -11.34 -5.70 2.93
C LEU A 157 -12.86 -5.89 2.84
N VAL A 158 -13.65 -4.94 3.31
CA VAL A 158 -15.10 -4.95 3.12
C VAL A 158 -15.45 -4.81 1.65
N GLU A 159 -14.80 -3.88 0.95
CA GLU A 159 -14.99 -3.70 -0.49
C GLU A 159 -14.58 -4.93 -1.30
N MET A 160 -13.48 -5.57 -0.92
CA MET A 160 -13.09 -6.85 -1.54
C MET A 160 -14.15 -7.92 -1.34
N HIS A 161 -14.83 -7.96 -0.20
CA HIS A 161 -15.85 -8.98 0.04
C HIS A 161 -17.20 -8.67 -0.63
N THR A 162 -17.62 -7.41 -0.60
CA THR A 162 -18.96 -6.98 -1.02
C THR A 162 -19.00 -6.52 -2.48
N GLY A 163 -17.87 -6.07 -3.00
CA GLY A 163 -17.74 -5.43 -4.31
C GLY A 163 -18.03 -3.93 -4.31
N GLU A 164 -18.40 -3.34 -3.17
CA GLU A 164 -18.74 -1.92 -3.06
C GLU A 164 -17.94 -1.23 -1.93
N PRO A 165 -17.53 0.05 -2.10
CA PRO A 165 -16.84 0.78 -1.05
C PRO A 165 -17.69 0.88 0.22
N LEU A 166 -17.09 0.58 1.39
CA LEU A 166 -17.79 0.68 2.68
C LEU A 166 -18.31 2.10 2.95
N PHE A 167 -17.51 3.12 2.60
CA PHE A 167 -17.87 4.53 2.75
C PHE A 167 -17.77 5.25 1.41
N ASN A 168 -18.87 5.30 0.67
CA ASN A 168 -18.96 6.01 -0.61
C ASN A 168 -19.26 7.52 -0.42
N GLY A 169 -18.33 8.23 0.24
CA GLY A 169 -18.48 9.65 0.54
C GLY A 169 -18.52 10.53 -0.72
N LYS A 170 -19.60 11.28 -0.94
CA LYS A 170 -19.75 12.16 -2.12
C LYS A 170 -19.03 13.51 -2.00
N ASN A 171 -18.57 13.84 -0.81
CA ASN A 171 -18.00 15.13 -0.44
C ASN A 171 -16.96 14.96 0.69
N GLU A 172 -16.24 16.04 0.98
CA GLU A 172 -15.18 16.08 2.01
C GLU A 172 -15.68 16.63 3.36
N TYR A 173 -16.98 16.88 3.48
CA TYR A 173 -17.66 17.53 4.61
C TYR A 173 -18.90 16.75 5.05
#